data_AF-A0A0N5B3P9-F1
#
_entry.id   AF-A0A0N5B3P9-F1
#
_cell.length_a   1.000
_cell.length_b   1.000
_cell.length_c   1.000
_cell.angle_alpha   90.00
_cell.angle_beta   90.00
_cell.angle_gamma   90.00
#
_symmetry.space_group_name_H-M   'P 1'
#
loop_
_entity.id
_entity.type
_entity.pdbx_description
1 polymer ?
#
loop_
_entity_poly.entity_id
_entity_poly.type
_entity_poly.pdbx_seq_one_letter_code
_entity_poly.pdbx_strand_id
1 'polypeptide(L)'
;MGNDTEALPGGGNLKSLDRSRTFVALLCLIFGWIFNIIVLAWVHDRVPRNDGPLPDLFFSLFPEVPNSIRITEFIMLFMVINAVGIIYFHQHRWIVARRVFFCVAASYIFRAICICLLQVPVPSINTYCAPQQVSSFSVVSERVISTFWSAGIEALRPRVLCGDLIVSGHTICLFTALHTFKYYAPQKLRVLNTLYNIMAIIAIISILFARKHYSIDVFLGYVVSTTIFRIYHSLMYSYHQNEMDKNLLSQNIISIFIPYFEKDALPPYLFVNMFHIPSLIKDRGPTKLCGYKKEFNNLNI
;
A
#
# COMPACT_ATOMS: atom_id res chain seq x y z
N MET A 1 -7.36 1.71 -30.59
CA MET A 1 -7.36 1.49 -29.12
C MET A 1 -8.57 0.64 -28.79
N GLY A 2 -8.38 -0.68 -28.58
CA GLY A 2 -9.47 -1.63 -28.39
C GLY A 2 -10.05 -1.55 -26.99
N ASN A 3 -11.37 -1.34 -26.90
CA ASN A 3 -12.14 -1.46 -25.67
C ASN A 3 -12.34 -2.94 -25.36
N ASP A 4 -11.40 -3.53 -24.62
CA ASP A 4 -11.59 -4.85 -24.02
C ASP A 4 -12.48 -4.71 -22.76
N THR A 5 -13.78 -4.52 -22.95
CA THR A 5 -14.74 -4.44 -21.84
C THR A 5 -14.89 -5.81 -21.17
N GLU A 6 -14.29 -5.95 -19.99
CA GLU A 6 -14.45 -7.10 -19.10
C GLU A 6 -15.84 -6.99 -18.45
N ALA A 7 -16.80 -7.79 -18.91
CA ALA A 7 -18.19 -7.75 -18.45
C ALA A 7 -18.32 -8.46 -17.08
N LEU A 8 -18.90 -7.78 -16.10
CA LEU A 8 -19.12 -8.32 -14.75
C LEU A 8 -20.39 -9.21 -14.73
N PRO A 9 -20.34 -10.41 -14.12
CA PRO A 9 -21.52 -11.27 -14.01
C PRO A 9 -22.44 -10.82 -12.86
N GLY A 10 -23.71 -10.53 -13.17
CA GLY A 10 -24.76 -10.20 -12.19
C GLY A 10 -25.91 -9.38 -12.83
N GLY A 11 -27.15 -9.86 -12.68
CA GLY A 11 -28.31 -9.45 -13.48
C GLY A 11 -28.72 -7.97 -13.43
N GLY A 12 -29.23 -7.49 -14.57
CA GLY A 12 -29.83 -6.17 -14.76
C GLY A 12 -28.81 -5.07 -15.09
N ASN A 13 -28.46 -4.93 -16.37
CA ASN A 13 -27.44 -4.04 -16.97
C ASN A 13 -25.99 -4.49 -16.76
N LEU A 14 -25.35 -4.94 -17.86
CA LEU A 14 -23.89 -5.07 -17.96
C LEU A 14 -23.26 -3.72 -17.61
N LYS A 15 -22.80 -3.54 -16.37
CA LYS A 15 -21.94 -2.41 -16.02
C LYS A 15 -20.56 -2.68 -16.63
N SER A 16 -20.21 -1.94 -17.66
CA SER A 16 -18.84 -1.90 -18.19
C SER A 16 -17.91 -1.35 -17.12
N LEU A 17 -16.86 -2.10 -16.78
CA LEU A 17 -15.83 -1.65 -15.86
C LEU A 17 -15.08 -0.45 -16.45
N ASP A 18 -15.04 0.66 -15.71
CA ASP A 18 -14.38 1.88 -16.16
C ASP A 18 -12.93 1.92 -15.64
N ARG A 19 -11.99 1.61 -16.55
CA ARG A 19 -10.56 1.57 -16.25
C ARG A 19 -10.00 2.95 -15.87
N SER A 20 -10.66 4.04 -16.27
CA SER A 20 -10.20 5.41 -15.97
C SER A 20 -10.08 5.66 -14.46
N ARG A 21 -10.95 5.06 -13.66
CA ARG A 21 -10.93 5.18 -12.19
C ARG A 21 -9.69 4.56 -11.57
N THR A 22 -9.21 3.46 -12.15
CA THR A 22 -7.95 2.85 -11.71
C THR A 22 -6.76 3.71 -12.08
N PHE A 23 -6.82 4.37 -13.25
CA PHE A 23 -5.82 5.35 -13.65
C PHE A 23 -5.80 6.56 -12.71
N VAL A 24 -6.96 7.08 -12.30
CA VAL A 24 -7.03 8.15 -11.28
C VAL A 24 -6.43 7.70 -9.95
N ALA A 25 -6.73 6.48 -9.47
CA ALA A 25 -6.11 5.95 -8.25
C ALA A 25 -4.59 5.82 -8.36
N LEU A 26 -4.08 5.43 -9.55
CA LEU A 26 -2.64 5.39 -9.83
C LEU A 26 -2.03 6.80 -9.81
N LEU A 27 -2.70 7.81 -10.37
CA LEU A 27 -2.25 9.20 -10.29
C LEU A 27 -2.21 9.70 -8.84
N CYS A 28 -3.20 9.36 -8.02
CA CYS A 28 -3.18 9.68 -6.58
C CYS A 28 -1.98 9.02 -5.87
N LEU A 29 -1.65 7.78 -6.21
CA LEU A 29 -0.48 7.07 -5.68
C LEU A 29 0.83 7.76 -6.08
N ILE A 30 1.00 8.09 -7.36
CA ILE A 30 2.17 8.79 -7.87
C ILE A 30 2.31 10.15 -7.20
N PHE A 31 1.20 10.89 -7.09
CA PHE A 31 1.17 12.18 -6.39
C PHE A 31 1.59 12.04 -4.94
N GLY A 32 1.01 11.10 -4.19
CA GLY A 32 1.37 10.86 -2.78
C GLY A 32 2.84 10.49 -2.62
N TRP A 33 3.39 9.69 -3.54
CA TRP A 33 4.79 9.32 -3.52
C TRP A 33 5.72 10.51 -3.83
N ILE A 34 5.46 11.27 -4.90
CA ILE A 34 6.23 12.48 -5.23
C ILE A 34 6.16 13.50 -4.10
N PHE A 35 4.97 13.70 -3.51
CA PHE A 35 4.77 14.62 -2.40
C PHE A 35 5.64 14.24 -1.20
N ASN A 36 5.75 12.94 -0.85
CA ASN A 36 6.66 12.49 0.20
C ASN A 36 8.12 12.79 -0.11
N ILE A 37 8.55 12.57 -1.36
CA ILE A 37 9.94 12.82 -1.75
C ILE A 37 10.27 14.31 -1.65
N ILE A 38 9.37 15.18 -2.13
CA ILE A 38 9.52 16.64 -2.04
C ILE A 38 9.62 17.07 -0.57
N VAL A 39 8.70 16.60 0.27
CA VAL A 39 8.69 16.92 1.70
C VAL A 39 9.98 16.45 2.38
N LEU A 40 10.44 15.22 2.10
CA LEU A 40 11.66 14.70 2.67
C LEU A 40 12.90 15.51 2.25
N ALA A 41 12.98 15.90 0.97
CA ALA A 41 14.06 16.75 0.47
C ALA A 41 14.05 18.14 1.12
N TRP A 42 12.86 18.69 1.40
CA TRP A 42 12.68 19.99 2.05
C TRP A 42 12.97 19.97 3.55
N VAL A 43 12.56 18.91 4.25
CA VAL A 43 12.80 18.73 5.69
C VAL A 43 14.26 18.42 5.99
N HIS A 44 14.98 17.77 5.08
CA HIS A 44 16.39 17.42 5.27
C HIS A 44 17.28 18.59 5.73
N ASP A 45 17.04 19.78 5.16
CA ASP A 45 17.82 20.97 5.47
C ASP A 45 17.38 21.64 6.79
N ARG A 46 16.29 21.17 7.43
CA ARG A 46 15.69 21.76 8.64
C ARG A 46 15.71 20.84 9.87
N VAL A 47 16.09 19.57 9.70
CA VAL A 47 16.26 18.64 10.82
C VAL A 47 17.30 19.19 11.81
N PRO A 48 16.99 19.22 13.13
CA PRO A 48 17.96 19.59 14.14
C PRO A 48 19.08 18.55 14.20
N ARG A 49 20.32 18.99 13.95
CA ARG A 49 21.53 18.12 13.96
C ARG A 49 22.34 18.20 15.24
N ASN A 50 22.15 19.27 16.01
CA ASN A 50 22.93 19.53 17.22
C ASN A 50 22.34 18.83 18.45
N ASP A 51 21.11 18.34 18.35
CA ASP A 51 20.41 17.62 19.42
C ASP A 51 20.65 16.11 19.29
N GLY A 52 20.85 15.45 20.44
CA GLY A 52 20.92 14.00 20.51
C GLY A 52 19.58 13.32 20.20
N PRO A 53 19.56 11.99 20.03
CA PRO A 53 18.34 11.24 19.81
C PRO A 53 17.37 11.41 20.99
N LEU A 54 16.08 11.48 20.69
CA LEU A 54 15.03 11.53 21.72
C LEU A 54 15.04 10.24 22.56
N PRO A 55 14.65 10.32 23.85
CA PRO A 55 14.54 9.14 24.69
C PRO A 55 13.44 8.21 24.15
N ASP A 56 13.85 7.02 23.73
CA ASP A 56 12.98 5.98 23.23
C ASP A 56 13.13 4.72 24.11
N LEU A 57 12.00 4.16 24.55
CA LEU A 57 11.99 2.99 25.43
C LEU A 57 12.73 1.81 24.80
N PHE A 58 12.52 1.52 23.51
CA PHE A 58 13.18 0.42 22.86
C PHE A 58 14.70 0.63 22.78
N PHE A 59 15.14 1.87 22.49
CA PHE A 59 16.56 2.20 22.40
C PHE A 59 17.27 2.14 23.75
N SER A 60 16.54 2.36 24.85
CA SER A 60 17.06 2.19 26.21
C SER A 60 17.27 0.73 26.62
N LEU A 61 16.50 -0.19 26.02
CA LEU A 61 16.51 -1.61 26.36
C LEU A 61 17.45 -2.42 25.46
N PHE A 62 17.61 -2.01 24.20
CA PHE A 62 18.29 -2.81 23.18
C PHE A 62 19.43 -2.03 22.48
N PRO A 63 20.56 -2.70 22.16
CA PRO A 63 21.67 -2.09 21.45
C PRO A 63 21.34 -1.80 19.98
N GLU A 64 22.09 -0.89 19.37
CA GLU A 64 22.00 -0.58 17.94
C GLU A 64 22.66 -1.70 17.10
N VAL A 65 21.95 -2.18 16.08
CA VAL A 65 22.47 -3.12 15.08
C VAL A 65 22.16 -2.56 13.68
N PRO A 66 23.01 -1.69 13.12
CA PRO A 66 22.67 -0.91 11.92
C PRO A 66 22.37 -1.77 10.68
N ASN A 67 22.97 -2.97 10.59
CA ASN A 67 22.76 -3.88 9.47
C ASN A 67 21.38 -4.55 9.45
N SER A 68 20.59 -4.49 10.53
CA SER A 68 19.28 -5.16 10.60
C SER A 68 18.26 -4.55 9.65
N ILE A 69 18.43 -3.30 9.20
CA ILE A 69 17.53 -2.66 8.23
C ILE A 69 17.43 -3.46 6.93
N ARG A 70 18.52 -4.13 6.51
CA ARG A 70 18.53 -4.96 5.29
C ARG A 70 17.55 -6.13 5.36
N ILE A 71 17.35 -6.69 6.55
CA ILE A 71 16.38 -7.77 6.79
C ILE A 71 14.96 -7.24 6.57
N THR A 72 14.65 -6.07 7.13
CA THR A 72 13.36 -5.40 6.90
C THR A 72 13.15 -5.12 5.42
N GLU A 73 14.12 -4.54 4.72
CA GLU A 73 13.99 -4.20 3.30
C GLU A 73 13.74 -5.42 2.43
N PHE A 74 14.45 -6.53 2.71
CA PHE A 74 14.22 -7.78 2.00
C PHE A 74 12.82 -8.34 2.25
N ILE A 75 12.38 -8.41 3.51
CA ILE A 75 11.03 -8.91 3.87
C ILE A 75 9.95 -8.03 3.24
N MET A 76 10.10 -6.71 3.34
CA MET A 76 9.15 -5.75 2.79
C MET A 76 9.07 -5.85 1.27
N LEU A 77 10.21 -5.92 0.56
CA LEU A 77 10.24 -6.07 -0.89
C LEU A 77 9.56 -7.39 -1.30
N PHE A 78 9.86 -8.48 -0.59
CA PHE A 78 9.18 -9.76 -0.80
C PHE A 78 7.66 -9.63 -0.63
N MET A 79 7.19 -9.01 0.45
CA MET A 79 5.75 -8.82 0.70
C MET A 79 5.09 -7.90 -0.33
N VAL A 80 5.75 -6.82 -0.75
CA VAL A 80 5.26 -5.90 -1.78
C VAL A 80 5.16 -6.60 -3.13
N ILE A 81 6.18 -7.37 -3.54
CA ILE A 81 6.14 -8.15 -4.79
C ILE A 81 4.97 -9.14 -4.77
N ASN A 82 4.76 -9.83 -3.65
CA ASN A 82 3.63 -10.75 -3.52
C ASN A 82 2.28 -10.00 -3.55
N ALA A 83 2.17 -8.83 -2.92
CA ALA A 83 0.97 -8.00 -2.98
C ALA A 83 0.67 -7.53 -4.42
N VAL A 84 1.69 -7.11 -5.17
CA VAL A 84 1.57 -6.78 -6.60
C VAL A 84 1.15 -8.02 -7.40
N GLY A 85 1.73 -9.18 -7.10
CA GLY A 85 1.31 -10.46 -7.69
C GLY A 85 -0.16 -10.77 -7.45
N ILE A 86 -0.65 -10.59 -6.22
CA ILE A 86 -2.08 -10.74 -5.89
C ILE A 86 -2.93 -9.81 -6.74
N ILE A 87 -2.57 -8.53 -6.82
CA ILE A 87 -3.31 -7.55 -7.64
C ILE A 87 -3.35 -8.01 -9.10
N TYR A 88 -2.22 -8.43 -9.65
CA TYR A 88 -2.09 -8.80 -11.06
C TYR A 88 -2.89 -10.06 -11.42
N PHE A 89 -2.81 -11.11 -10.59
CA PHE A 89 -3.49 -12.39 -10.82
C PHE A 89 -4.94 -12.40 -10.33
N HIS A 90 -5.45 -11.36 -9.66
CA HIS A 90 -6.83 -11.33 -9.20
C HIS A 90 -7.82 -11.25 -10.38
N GLN A 91 -8.93 -11.99 -10.32
CA GLN A 91 -9.99 -11.93 -11.34
C GLN A 91 -10.56 -10.50 -11.53
N HIS A 92 -10.54 -9.70 -10.47
CA HIS A 92 -10.97 -8.29 -10.46
C HIS A 92 -9.78 -7.32 -10.28
N ARG A 93 -8.65 -7.61 -10.92
CA ARG A 93 -7.37 -6.87 -10.79
C ARG A 93 -7.49 -5.35 -10.77
N TRP A 94 -8.30 -4.77 -11.64
CA TRP A 94 -8.50 -3.32 -11.72
C TRP A 94 -9.20 -2.75 -10.48
N ILE A 95 -10.22 -3.47 -9.96
CA ILE A 95 -10.92 -3.09 -8.74
C ILE A 95 -9.97 -3.24 -7.54
N VAL A 96 -9.22 -4.33 -7.45
CA VAL A 96 -8.25 -4.50 -6.35
C VAL A 96 -7.16 -3.44 -6.41
N ALA A 97 -6.60 -3.19 -7.60
CA ALA A 97 -5.56 -2.19 -7.82
C ALA A 97 -5.99 -0.80 -7.35
N ARG A 98 -7.17 -0.30 -7.79
CA ARG A 98 -7.63 1.03 -7.38
C ARG A 98 -7.85 1.16 -5.87
N ARG A 99 -8.36 0.11 -5.22
CA ARG A 99 -8.59 0.09 -3.75
C ARG A 99 -7.27 0.18 -3.00
N VAL A 100 -6.29 -0.64 -3.39
CA VAL A 100 -4.96 -0.67 -2.76
C VAL A 100 -4.19 0.62 -3.05
N PHE A 101 -4.18 1.10 -4.31
CA PHE A 101 -3.50 2.35 -4.68
C PHE A 101 -4.05 3.54 -3.91
N PHE A 102 -5.38 3.65 -3.75
CA PHE A 102 -5.98 4.70 -2.95
C PHE A 102 -5.57 4.61 -1.47
N CYS A 103 -5.58 3.42 -0.87
CA CYS A 103 -5.16 3.23 0.53
C CYS A 103 -3.69 3.63 0.75
N VAL A 104 -2.80 3.22 -0.17
CA VAL A 104 -1.37 3.59 -0.12
C VAL A 104 -1.24 5.11 -0.30
N ALA A 105 -1.89 5.70 -1.30
CA ALA A 105 -1.86 7.14 -1.57
C ALA A 105 -2.27 7.96 -0.34
N ALA A 106 -3.41 7.63 0.27
CA ALA A 106 -3.90 8.31 1.46
C ALA A 106 -2.94 8.19 2.65
N SER A 107 -2.34 7.01 2.85
CA SER A 107 -1.36 6.77 3.93
C SER A 107 -0.08 7.60 3.74
N TYR A 108 0.40 7.69 2.50
CA TYR A 108 1.58 8.48 2.16
C TYR A 108 1.30 9.99 2.23
N ILE A 109 0.13 10.46 1.80
CA ILE A 109 -0.25 11.88 1.97
C ILE A 109 -0.30 12.25 3.46
N PHE A 110 -0.91 11.41 4.29
CA PHE A 110 -0.91 11.62 5.75
C PHE A 110 0.51 11.71 6.32
N ARG A 111 1.39 10.76 5.94
CA ARG A 111 2.81 10.78 6.34
C ARG A 111 3.51 12.07 5.93
N ALA A 112 3.35 12.51 4.69
CA ALA A 112 3.97 13.75 4.20
C ALA A 112 3.50 14.97 5.01
N ILE A 113 2.20 15.05 5.35
CA ILE A 113 1.69 16.11 6.23
C ILE A 113 2.35 16.04 7.61
N CYS A 114 2.46 14.86 8.22
CA CYS A 114 3.11 14.71 9.52
C CYS A 114 4.58 15.16 9.51
N ILE A 115 5.35 14.76 8.49
CA ILE A 115 6.76 15.16 8.33
C ILE A 115 6.88 16.66 8.10
N CYS A 116 5.94 17.29 7.39
CA CYS A 116 5.90 18.76 7.25
C CYS A 116 5.67 19.46 8.59
N LEU A 117 4.77 18.94 9.40
CA LEU A 117 4.32 19.58 10.64
C LEU A 117 5.34 19.47 11.78
N LEU A 118 6.01 18.31 11.89
CA LEU A 118 6.91 18.04 12.99
C LEU A 118 8.23 17.45 12.49
N GLN A 119 9.33 17.99 13.00
CA GLN A 119 10.68 17.59 12.64
C GLN A 119 11.41 17.21 13.93
N VAL A 120 11.88 15.97 13.98
CA VAL A 120 12.55 15.40 15.16
C VAL A 120 14.03 15.16 14.85
N PRO A 121 14.91 15.14 15.87
CA PRO A 121 16.32 14.79 15.69
C PRO A 121 16.49 13.34 15.26
N VAL A 122 17.65 13.04 14.67
CA VAL A 122 17.97 11.71 14.12
C VAL A 122 18.08 10.67 15.25
N PRO A 123 17.47 9.48 15.12
CA PRO A 123 17.41 8.45 16.17
C PRO A 123 18.74 7.76 16.49
N SER A 124 19.78 7.95 15.67
CA SER A 124 21.12 7.40 15.90
C SER A 124 22.19 8.43 15.56
N ILE A 125 23.15 8.57 16.47
CA ILE A 125 24.37 9.40 16.29
C ILE A 125 25.28 8.88 15.17
N ASN A 126 25.16 7.58 14.84
CA ASN A 126 25.98 6.91 13.84
C ASN A 126 25.39 7.01 12.43
N THR A 127 24.22 7.63 12.28
CA THR A 127 23.55 7.76 10.99
C THR A 127 24.19 8.86 10.16
N TYR A 128 24.76 8.47 9.01
CA TYR A 128 25.30 9.43 8.06
C TYR A 128 24.20 10.27 7.40
N CYS A 129 24.34 11.60 7.48
CA CYS A 129 23.49 12.56 6.80
C CYS A 129 24.30 13.39 5.79
N ALA A 130 23.78 13.57 4.57
CA ALA A 130 24.36 14.53 3.61
C ALA A 130 24.48 15.93 4.25
N PRO A 131 25.44 16.78 3.85
CA PRO A 131 25.52 18.15 4.35
C PRO A 131 24.26 18.95 3.98
N GLN A 132 23.77 19.77 4.92
CA GLN A 132 22.69 20.72 4.63
C GLN A 132 23.22 21.74 3.64
N GLN A 133 22.40 22.08 2.65
CA GLN A 133 22.70 23.15 1.71
C GLN A 133 21.59 24.18 1.79
N VAL A 134 21.86 25.41 1.36
CA VAL A 134 20.80 26.40 1.17
C VAL A 134 19.81 25.81 0.17
N SER A 135 18.56 25.60 0.59
CA SER A 135 17.54 24.90 -0.18
C SER A 135 17.22 25.64 -1.49
N SER A 136 18.01 25.39 -2.53
CA SER A 136 17.75 25.84 -3.89
C SER A 136 16.92 24.80 -4.63
N PHE A 137 16.03 25.25 -5.52
CA PHE A 137 15.16 24.37 -6.30
C PHE A 137 15.93 23.31 -7.10
N SER A 138 17.14 23.64 -7.58
CA SER A 138 18.01 22.69 -8.29
C SER A 138 18.45 21.52 -7.40
N VAL A 139 18.93 21.80 -6.19
CA VAL A 139 19.40 20.79 -5.22
C VAL A 139 18.26 19.89 -4.74
N VAL A 140 17.08 20.48 -4.49
CA VAL A 140 15.87 19.72 -4.12
C VAL A 140 15.46 18.79 -5.25
N SER A 141 15.47 19.27 -6.51
CA SER A 141 15.08 18.46 -7.66
C SER A 141 16.02 17.27 -7.91
N GLU A 142 17.33 17.45 -7.71
CA GLU A 142 18.31 16.37 -7.87
C GLU A 142 18.10 15.25 -6.82
N ARG A 143 17.86 15.65 -5.56
CA ARG A 143 17.51 14.72 -4.48
C ARG A 143 16.21 13.97 -4.77
N VAL A 144 15.21 14.67 -5.32
CA VAL A 144 13.92 14.06 -5.70
C VAL A 144 14.11 13.00 -6.79
N ILE A 145 14.85 13.32 -7.85
CA ILE A 145 15.11 12.39 -8.96
C ILE A 145 15.88 11.16 -8.47
N SER A 146 16.90 11.38 -7.64
CA SER A 146 17.70 10.31 -7.03
C SER A 146 16.86 9.34 -6.18
N THR A 147 15.99 9.87 -5.31
CA THR A 147 15.16 9.05 -4.40
C THR A 147 13.99 8.40 -5.12
N PHE A 148 13.44 9.04 -6.15
CA PHE A 148 12.42 8.45 -7.01
C PHE A 148 12.92 7.15 -7.66
N TRP A 149 14.16 7.15 -8.18
CA TRP A 149 14.73 5.98 -8.85
C TRP A 149 15.08 4.84 -7.89
N SER A 150 15.41 5.14 -6.63
CA SER A 150 15.73 4.10 -5.62
C SER A 150 14.49 3.54 -4.90
N ALA A 151 13.30 4.09 -5.15
CA ALA A 151 12.07 3.74 -4.43
C ALA A 151 12.18 3.83 -2.88
N GLY A 152 13.17 4.57 -2.37
CA GLY A 152 13.45 4.67 -0.93
C GLY A 152 14.11 3.45 -0.29
N ILE A 153 14.62 2.49 -1.08
CA ILE A 153 15.31 1.28 -0.58
C ILE A 153 16.80 1.57 -0.34
N GLU A 154 17.27 1.44 0.91
CA GLU A 154 18.66 1.67 1.33
C GLU A 154 19.63 0.65 0.72
N ALA A 155 19.18 -0.59 0.48
CA ALA A 155 19.96 -1.62 -0.22
C ALA A 155 20.26 -1.28 -1.69
N LEU A 156 19.43 -0.49 -2.37
CA LEU A 156 19.68 -0.05 -3.76
C LEU A 156 20.57 1.19 -3.80
N ARG A 157 20.37 2.12 -2.86
CA ARG A 157 21.21 3.30 -2.70
C ARG A 157 21.21 3.73 -1.23
N PRO A 158 22.39 3.92 -0.60
CA PRO A 158 22.45 4.39 0.78
C PRO A 158 21.62 5.66 0.96
N ARG A 159 20.76 5.68 1.98
CA ARG A 159 19.92 6.84 2.27
C ARG A 159 20.79 7.98 2.79
N VAL A 160 20.94 9.02 1.98
CA VAL A 160 21.70 10.23 2.31
C VAL A 160 20.82 11.33 2.92
N LEU A 161 19.50 11.24 2.70
CA LEU A 161 18.53 12.21 3.22
C LEU A 161 18.05 11.80 4.62
N CYS A 162 18.44 12.60 5.61
CA CYS A 162 17.88 12.58 6.97
C CYS A 162 16.60 13.43 7.05
N GLY A 163 15.64 13.04 7.91
CA GLY A 163 14.34 13.71 8.07
C GLY A 163 13.12 12.79 7.91
N ASP A 164 13.33 11.53 7.53
CA ASP A 164 12.29 10.50 7.48
C ASP A 164 12.02 9.92 8.87
N LEU A 165 11.53 10.76 9.78
CA LEU A 165 11.56 10.47 11.21
C LEU A 165 10.19 10.56 11.90
N ILE A 166 9.11 10.70 11.13
CA ILE A 166 7.73 10.67 11.66
C ILE A 166 6.85 9.89 10.70
N VAL A 167 6.20 8.84 11.23
CA VAL A 167 5.45 7.83 10.46
C VAL A 167 6.34 7.09 9.46
N SER A 168 6.72 5.85 9.80
CA SER A 168 7.64 5.07 8.95
C SER A 168 6.99 4.62 7.64
N GLY A 169 7.58 5.01 6.51
CA GLY A 169 7.17 4.57 5.17
C GLY A 169 7.38 3.08 4.94
N HIS A 170 8.45 2.52 5.50
CA HIS A 170 8.70 1.07 5.50
C HIS A 170 7.56 0.30 6.16
N THR A 171 7.13 0.78 7.33
CA THR A 171 6.01 0.18 8.06
C THR A 171 4.69 0.32 7.30
N ILE A 172 4.42 1.48 6.66
CA ILE A 172 3.24 1.65 5.80
C ILE A 172 3.24 0.62 4.66
N CYS A 173 4.35 0.46 3.93
CA CYS A 173 4.47 -0.52 2.85
C CYS A 173 4.25 -1.95 3.35
N LEU A 174 4.92 -2.32 4.45
CA LEU A 174 4.86 -3.65 5.04
C LEU A 174 3.41 -4.02 5.44
N PHE A 175 2.73 -3.17 6.20
CA PHE A 175 1.37 -3.46 6.65
C PHE A 175 0.33 -3.34 5.55
N THR A 176 0.50 -2.41 4.60
CA THR A 176 -0.42 -2.34 3.46
C THR A 176 -0.29 -3.58 2.58
N ALA A 177 0.92 -4.09 2.37
CA ALA A 177 1.15 -5.37 1.68
C ALA A 177 0.55 -6.55 2.48
N LEU A 178 0.73 -6.58 3.80
CA LEU A 178 0.13 -7.59 4.68
C LEU A 178 -1.40 -7.62 4.60
N HIS A 179 -2.04 -6.44 4.70
CA HIS A 179 -3.50 -6.32 4.63
C HIS A 179 -4.03 -6.67 3.24
N THR A 180 -3.31 -6.26 2.19
CA THR A 180 -3.62 -6.65 0.81
C THR A 180 -3.58 -8.16 0.66
N PHE A 181 -2.53 -8.82 1.17
CA PHE A 181 -2.42 -10.26 1.14
C PHE A 181 -3.58 -10.94 1.88
N LYS A 182 -3.82 -10.56 3.14
CA LYS A 182 -4.88 -11.17 3.95
C LYS A 182 -6.28 -10.99 3.36
N TYR A 183 -6.56 -9.83 2.78
CA TYR A 183 -7.90 -9.49 2.32
C TYR A 183 -8.19 -10.02 0.91
N TYR A 184 -7.21 -10.03 0.01
CA TYR A 184 -7.42 -10.39 -1.41
C TYR A 184 -6.86 -11.77 -1.79
N ALA A 185 -6.08 -12.44 -0.93
CA ALA A 185 -5.63 -13.80 -1.22
C ALA A 185 -6.80 -14.81 -1.21
N PRO A 186 -6.75 -15.84 -2.08
CA PRO A 186 -7.73 -16.91 -2.11
C PRO A 186 -7.67 -17.76 -0.83
N GLN A 187 -8.80 -18.40 -0.51
CA GLN A 187 -9.00 -19.18 0.71
C GLN A 187 -7.88 -20.20 1.00
N LYS A 188 -7.35 -20.85 -0.04
CA LYS A 188 -6.32 -21.88 0.05
C LYS A 188 -4.99 -21.34 0.60
N LEU A 189 -4.70 -20.07 0.38
CA LEU A 189 -3.46 -19.41 0.82
C LEU A 189 -3.57 -18.81 2.22
N ARG A 190 -4.69 -18.97 2.93
CA ARG A 190 -4.85 -18.43 4.29
C ARG A 190 -3.84 -18.99 5.29
N VAL A 191 -3.29 -20.19 5.06
CA VAL A 191 -2.22 -20.76 5.91
C VAL A 191 -0.97 -19.86 5.90
N LEU A 192 -0.69 -19.20 4.77
CA LEU A 192 0.43 -18.26 4.66
C LEU A 192 0.21 -16.97 5.46
N ASN A 193 -1.01 -16.65 5.89
CA ASN A 193 -1.25 -15.45 6.69
C ASN A 193 -0.44 -15.45 8.00
N THR A 194 -0.27 -16.62 8.61
CA THR A 194 0.55 -16.76 9.83
C THR A 194 2.02 -16.47 9.53
N LEU A 195 2.55 -17.00 8.42
CA LEU A 195 3.91 -16.71 7.97
C LEU A 195 4.12 -15.21 7.72
N TYR A 196 3.18 -14.57 7.02
CA TYR A 196 3.22 -13.14 6.75
C TYR A 196 3.16 -12.27 8.02
N ASN A 197 2.40 -12.70 9.03
CA ASN A 197 2.42 -12.03 10.34
C ASN A 197 3.78 -12.14 11.03
N ILE A 198 4.39 -13.32 11.02
CA ILE A 198 5.70 -13.56 11.63
C ILE A 198 6.76 -12.71 10.90
N MET A 199 6.77 -12.72 9.57
CA MET A 199 7.66 -11.88 8.76
C MET A 199 7.49 -10.39 9.10
N ALA A 200 6.25 -9.90 9.24
CA ALA A 200 6.01 -8.52 9.60
C ALA A 200 6.55 -8.16 11.00
N ILE A 201 6.41 -9.05 11.99
CA ILE A 201 6.97 -8.86 13.33
C ILE A 201 8.51 -8.81 13.27
N ILE A 202 9.14 -9.73 12.54
CA ILE A 202 10.60 -9.76 12.35
C ILE A 202 11.07 -8.46 11.69
N ALA A 203 10.36 -7.98 10.66
CA ALA A 203 10.70 -6.75 9.97
C ALA A 203 10.59 -5.52 10.88
N ILE A 204 9.56 -5.44 11.74
CA ILE A 204 9.38 -4.35 12.72
C ILE A 204 10.52 -4.34 13.73
N ILE A 205 10.81 -5.48 14.35
CA ILE A 205 11.89 -5.61 15.32
C ILE A 205 13.23 -5.22 14.68
N SER A 206 13.46 -5.65 13.44
CA SER A 206 14.67 -5.33 12.67
C SER A 206 14.79 -3.82 12.35
N ILE A 207 13.68 -3.10 12.10
CA ILE A 207 13.70 -1.63 11.94
C ILE A 207 14.17 -0.95 13.23
N LEU A 208 13.64 -1.39 14.38
CA LEU A 208 13.93 -0.78 15.67
C LEU A 208 15.40 -1.02 16.07
N PHE A 209 15.93 -2.22 15.84
CA PHE A 209 17.35 -2.50 16.06
C PHE A 209 18.27 -1.63 15.19
N ALA A 210 17.86 -1.29 13.97
CA ALA A 210 18.65 -0.46 13.08
C ALA A 210 18.70 1.01 13.53
N ARG A 211 17.85 1.42 14.50
CA ARG A 211 17.69 2.79 14.98
C ARG A 211 17.54 3.82 13.86
N LYS A 212 16.83 3.44 12.79
CA LYS A 212 16.50 4.33 11.66
C LYS A 212 15.20 5.11 11.86
N HIS A 213 14.31 4.58 12.69
CA HIS A 213 13.02 5.16 13.06
C HIS A 213 12.81 4.99 14.56
N TYR A 214 12.15 5.96 15.20
CA TYR A 214 11.70 5.81 16.58
C TYR A 214 10.60 4.74 16.68
N SER A 215 10.44 4.15 17.87
CA SER A 215 9.39 3.18 18.14
C SER A 215 7.99 3.76 17.88
N ILE A 216 7.80 5.04 18.18
CA ILE A 216 6.56 5.76 17.91
C ILE A 216 6.27 5.88 16.40
N ASP A 217 7.30 6.03 15.56
CA ASP A 217 7.11 6.16 14.10
C ASP A 217 6.61 4.86 13.49
N VAL A 218 7.14 3.75 13.99
CA VAL A 218 6.73 2.40 13.58
C VAL A 218 5.31 2.13 14.07
N PHE A 219 4.98 2.49 15.31
CA PHE A 219 3.62 2.37 15.83
C PHE A 219 2.62 3.21 15.02
N LEU A 220 2.92 4.47 14.76
CA LEU A 220 2.06 5.35 13.95
C LEU A 220 1.92 4.82 12.50
N GLY A 221 3.01 4.31 11.90
CA GLY A 221 2.96 3.67 10.58
C GLY A 221 1.99 2.48 10.53
N TYR A 222 1.99 1.65 11.57
CA TYR A 222 1.02 0.56 11.73
C TYR A 222 -0.42 1.05 11.90
N VAL A 223 -0.64 2.03 12.77
CA VAL A 223 -1.97 2.60 13.04
C VAL A 223 -2.55 3.22 11.78
N VAL A 224 -1.78 4.05 11.06
CA VAL A 224 -2.22 4.75 9.85
C VAL A 224 -2.59 3.76 8.75
N SER A 225 -1.68 2.85 8.41
CA SER A 225 -1.91 1.86 7.35
C SER A 225 -3.12 0.96 7.63
N THR A 226 -3.26 0.48 8.87
CA THR A 226 -4.39 -0.35 9.27
C THR A 226 -5.70 0.44 9.30
N THR A 227 -5.68 1.67 9.82
CA THR A 227 -6.86 2.52 9.93
C THR A 227 -7.39 2.91 8.56
N ILE A 228 -6.54 3.38 7.66
CA ILE A 228 -6.94 3.77 6.30
C ILE A 228 -7.49 2.57 5.54
N PHE A 229 -6.82 1.42 5.61
CA PHE A 229 -7.30 0.19 4.97
C PHE A 229 -8.68 -0.21 5.50
N ARG A 230 -8.89 -0.18 6.82
CA ARG A 230 -10.17 -0.56 7.44
C ARG A 230 -11.28 0.46 7.16
N ILE A 231 -10.98 1.76 7.19
CA ILE A 231 -11.94 2.82 6.84
C ILE A 231 -12.42 2.64 5.42
N TYR A 232 -11.48 2.48 4.47
CA TYR A 232 -11.82 2.28 3.07
C TYR A 232 -12.76 1.08 2.87
N HIS A 233 -12.41 -0.09 3.41
CA HIS A 233 -13.19 -1.31 3.21
C HIS A 233 -14.52 -1.29 3.98
N SER A 234 -14.59 -0.64 5.14
CA SER A 234 -15.83 -0.45 5.88
C SER A 234 -16.80 0.45 5.11
N LEU A 235 -16.32 1.57 4.57
CA LEU A 235 -17.14 2.47 3.75
C LEU A 235 -17.55 1.83 2.43
N MET A 236 -16.66 1.07 1.80
CA MET A 236 -16.99 0.27 0.62
C MET A 236 -18.16 -0.68 0.92
N TYR A 237 -18.15 -1.34 2.07
CA TYR A 237 -19.21 -2.27 2.46
C TYR A 237 -20.54 -1.54 2.66
N SER A 238 -20.55 -0.45 3.40
CA SER A 238 -21.74 0.38 3.62
C SER A 238 -22.27 1.01 2.33
N TYR A 239 -21.39 1.41 1.40
CA TYR A 239 -21.78 1.97 0.10
C TYR A 239 -22.57 0.96 -0.73
N HIS A 240 -22.09 -0.28 -0.84
CA HIS A 240 -22.78 -1.33 -1.62
C HIS A 240 -24.07 -1.83 -0.96
N GLN A 241 -24.28 -1.55 0.33
CA GLN A 241 -25.54 -1.85 1.04
C GLN A 241 -26.51 -0.66 1.09
N ASN A 242 -26.13 0.50 0.55
CA ASN A 242 -26.87 1.76 0.71
C ASN A 242 -27.08 2.17 2.18
N GLU A 243 -26.10 1.87 3.05
CA GLU A 243 -26.13 2.15 4.49
C GLU A 243 -25.01 3.10 4.92
N MET A 244 -24.54 3.97 4.02
CA MET A 244 -23.46 4.93 4.33
C MET A 244 -23.81 5.85 5.50
N ASP A 245 -25.06 6.32 5.57
CA ASP A 245 -25.51 7.23 6.65
C ASP A 245 -25.52 6.56 8.03
N LYS A 246 -25.61 5.22 8.08
CA LYS A 246 -25.56 4.45 9.34
C LYS A 246 -24.13 4.21 9.83
N ASN A 247 -23.14 4.29 8.94
CA ASN A 247 -21.75 4.05 9.29
C ASN A 247 -21.11 5.34 9.81
N LEU A 248 -20.65 5.35 11.06
CA LEU A 248 -19.99 6.50 11.67
C LEU A 248 -18.74 6.96 10.89
N LEU A 249 -18.06 6.04 10.21
CA LEU A 249 -16.89 6.36 9.40
C LEU A 249 -17.23 7.21 8.17
N SER A 250 -18.50 7.35 7.79
CA SER A 250 -18.94 8.18 6.66
C SER A 250 -18.64 9.67 6.87
N GLN A 251 -18.45 10.09 8.12
CA GLN A 251 -18.04 11.45 8.49
C GLN A 251 -16.57 11.75 8.18
N ASN A 252 -15.79 10.73 7.81
CA ASN A 252 -14.38 10.90 7.45
C ASN A 252 -14.24 11.51 6.04
N ILE A 253 -13.24 12.36 5.83
CA ILE A 253 -12.92 12.97 4.52
C ILE A 253 -12.76 11.91 3.41
N ILE A 254 -12.28 10.72 3.75
CA ILE A 254 -12.14 9.59 2.80
C ILE A 254 -13.48 9.22 2.15
N SER A 255 -14.63 9.40 2.84
CA SER A 255 -15.95 9.01 2.35
C SER A 255 -16.34 9.69 1.05
N ILE A 256 -15.85 10.90 0.80
CA ILE A 256 -16.11 11.68 -0.43
C ILE A 256 -15.65 10.92 -1.68
N PHE A 257 -14.56 10.15 -1.56
CA PHE A 257 -13.97 9.43 -2.69
C PHE A 257 -14.59 8.05 -2.95
N ILE A 258 -15.27 7.46 -1.95
CA ILE A 258 -15.77 6.09 -2.02
C ILE A 258 -16.83 5.91 -3.12
N PRO A 259 -17.85 6.77 -3.26
CA PRO A 259 -18.83 6.64 -4.34
C PRO A 259 -18.21 6.69 -5.74
N TYR A 260 -17.16 7.51 -5.92
CA TYR A 260 -16.46 7.59 -7.20
C TYR A 260 -15.72 6.28 -7.52
N PHE A 261 -14.95 5.75 -6.57
CA PHE A 261 -14.18 4.53 -6.79
C PHE A 261 -15.04 3.26 -6.79
N GLU A 262 -16.19 3.22 -6.11
CA GLU A 262 -16.97 1.99 -5.95
C GLU A 262 -18.20 1.87 -6.86
N LYS A 263 -18.59 2.93 -7.61
CA LYS A 263 -19.82 2.96 -8.43
C LYS A 263 -20.00 1.82 -9.45
N ASP A 264 -18.91 1.30 -9.98
CA ASP A 264 -18.85 0.20 -10.95
C ASP A 264 -18.22 -1.08 -10.38
N ALA A 265 -17.87 -1.10 -9.09
CA ALA A 265 -17.35 -2.29 -8.43
C ALA A 265 -18.47 -3.31 -8.19
N LEU A 266 -18.10 -4.59 -8.11
CA LEU A 266 -19.03 -5.58 -7.59
C LEU A 266 -19.27 -5.36 -6.10
N PRO A 267 -20.51 -5.59 -5.63
CA PRO A 267 -20.79 -5.59 -4.22
C PRO A 267 -20.09 -6.78 -3.53
N PRO A 268 -19.78 -6.66 -2.24
CA PRO A 268 -18.96 -7.64 -1.51
C PRO A 268 -19.50 -9.07 -1.55
N TYR A 269 -20.81 -9.28 -1.62
CA TYR A 269 -21.41 -10.62 -1.68
C TYR A 269 -21.16 -11.36 -3.01
N LEU A 270 -20.83 -10.63 -4.10
CA LEU A 270 -20.42 -11.20 -5.38
C LEU A 270 -18.89 -11.21 -5.54
N PHE A 271 -18.16 -10.55 -4.64
CA PHE A 271 -16.71 -10.39 -4.72
C PHE A 271 -16.02 -11.63 -4.13
N VAL A 272 -15.71 -12.60 -4.98
CA VAL A 272 -14.94 -13.79 -4.58
C VAL A 272 -13.45 -13.55 -4.82
N ASN A 273 -12.59 -13.92 -3.88
CA ASN A 273 -11.14 -13.86 -4.08
C ASN A 273 -10.69 -15.09 -4.86
N MET A 274 -10.57 -14.94 -6.18
CA MET A 274 -10.05 -15.98 -7.07
C MET A 274 -8.94 -15.42 -7.96
N PHE A 275 -7.93 -16.26 -8.20
CA PHE A 275 -6.90 -15.94 -9.16
C PHE A 275 -7.32 -16.37 -10.56
N HIS A 276 -7.16 -15.47 -11.52
CA HIS A 276 -7.29 -15.73 -12.93
C HIS A 276 -5.91 -15.59 -13.56
N ILE A 277 -5.33 -16.70 -14.00
CA ILE A 277 -4.05 -16.69 -14.73
C ILE A 277 -4.37 -16.19 -16.14
N PRO A 278 -3.82 -15.05 -16.59
CA PRO A 278 -3.96 -14.65 -17.99
C PRO A 278 -3.34 -15.77 -18.84
N SER A 279 -4.13 -16.40 -19.71
CA SER A 279 -3.63 -17.43 -20.61
C SER A 279 -2.59 -16.79 -21.55
N LEU A 280 -1.31 -17.00 -21.23
CA LEU A 280 -0.18 -16.68 -22.11
C LEU A 280 -0.16 -17.60 -23.35
N ILE A 281 -0.99 -18.64 -23.36
CA ILE A 281 -1.22 -19.52 -24.50
C ILE A 281 -2.46 -19.01 -25.22
N LYS A 282 -2.22 -18.25 -26.29
CA LYS A 282 -3.18 -18.06 -27.36
C LYS A 282 -3.40 -19.43 -28.00
N ASP A 283 -4.42 -20.16 -27.59
CA ASP A 283 -4.88 -21.34 -28.31
C ASP A 283 -5.28 -20.90 -29.73
N ARG A 284 -4.34 -21.06 -30.67
CA ARG A 284 -4.62 -21.11 -32.09
C ARG A 284 -5.04 -22.54 -32.40
N GLY A 285 -6.32 -22.76 -32.66
CA GLY A 285 -6.76 -23.94 -33.42
C GLY A 285 -8.14 -24.45 -33.02
N PRO A 286 -9.05 -24.68 -33.98
CA PRO A 286 -10.46 -24.89 -33.70
C PRO A 286 -10.83 -26.37 -33.50
N THR A 287 -12.09 -26.54 -33.08
CA THR A 287 -12.97 -27.71 -33.22
C THR A 287 -12.88 -28.89 -32.25
N LYS A 288 -13.99 -29.01 -31.50
CA LYS A 288 -14.73 -30.22 -31.11
C LYS A 288 -14.00 -31.27 -30.26
N LEU A 289 -14.47 -31.44 -29.03
CA LEU A 289 -15.07 -32.72 -28.63
C LEU A 289 -16.03 -32.51 -27.43
N CYS A 290 -17.28 -32.96 -27.61
CA CYS A 290 -18.23 -33.54 -26.66
C CYS A 290 -18.07 -33.22 -25.15
N GLY A 291 -19.08 -32.79 -24.39
CA GLY A 291 -20.51 -33.01 -24.52
C GLY A 291 -21.02 -33.46 -23.15
N TYR A 292 -21.71 -32.59 -22.41
CA TYR A 292 -22.67 -33.04 -21.41
C TYR A 292 -23.88 -32.12 -21.44
N LYS A 293 -25.00 -32.78 -21.66
CA LYS A 293 -26.28 -32.27 -22.13
C LYS A 293 -27.03 -31.61 -20.97
N LYS A 294 -27.71 -30.50 -21.29
CA LYS A 294 -28.82 -29.93 -20.53
C LYS A 294 -29.80 -31.03 -20.14
N GLU A 295 -30.16 -31.10 -18.86
CA GLU A 295 -31.47 -31.60 -18.41
C GLU A 295 -31.70 -31.11 -16.97
N PHE A 296 -32.37 -29.95 -16.85
CA PHE A 296 -33.19 -29.61 -15.68
C PHE A 296 -34.29 -28.67 -16.18
N ASN A 297 -35.32 -29.29 -16.75
CA ASN A 297 -36.67 -28.76 -16.77
C ASN A 297 -37.61 -29.94 -16.53
N ASN A 298 -38.58 -29.70 -15.66
CA ASN A 298 -39.72 -30.54 -15.28
C ASN A 298 -39.47 -31.57 -14.17
N LEU A 299 -39.98 -31.25 -12.97
CA LEU A 299 -40.93 -32.11 -12.26
C LEU A 299 -41.70 -31.26 -11.23
N ASN A 300 -42.95 -30.95 -11.60
CA ASN A 300 -44.06 -30.77 -10.66
C ASN A 300 -44.43 -32.15 -10.12
N ILE A 301 -44.38 -32.35 -8.80
CA ILE A 301 -45.37 -33.03 -7.94
C ILE A 301 -45.28 -32.35 -6.58
#